data_AF-A0A0L1BK16-F1
#
_entry.id   AF-A0A0L1BK16-F1
#
_cell.length_a   1.000
_cell.length_b   1.000
_cell.length_c   1.000
_cell.angle_alpha   90.00
_cell.angle_beta   90.00
_cell.angle_gamma   90.00
#
_symmetry.space_group_name_H-M   'P 1'
#
loop_
_entity.id
_entity.type
_entity.pdbx_description
1 polymer ?
#
loop_
_entity_poly.entity_id
_entity_poly.type
_entity_poly.pdbx_seq_one_letter_code
_entity_poly.pdbx_strand_id
1 'polypeptide(L)' 'MAVRYKITAIIMKPGNPPVLWTRYSGNKMTRAECENMFSIPKEPGRSFGDKVKVQDFLCVAVEGEKV' A
#
# COMPACT_ATOMS: atom_id res chain seq x y z
N MET A 1 -22.41 -6.79 -6.62
CA MET A 1 -21.46 -6.68 -5.48
C MET A 1 -20.27 -5.87 -5.95
N ALA A 2 -19.98 -4.73 -5.32
CA ALA A 2 -18.75 -4.00 -5.60
C ALA A 2 -17.61 -4.71 -4.87
N VAL A 3 -16.71 -5.37 -5.61
CA VAL A 3 -15.49 -5.94 -5.03
C VAL A 3 -14.58 -4.78 -4.69
N ARG A 4 -14.44 -4.48 -3.40
CA ARG A 4 -13.48 -3.49 -2.91
C ARG A 4 -12.17 -4.22 -2.67
N TYR A 5 -11.04 -3.57 -2.87
CA TYR A 5 -9.73 -4.10 -2.51
C TYR A 5 -9.16 -3.30 -1.36
N LYS A 6 -8.61 -3.97 -0.37
CA LYS A 6 -7.89 -3.38 0.76
C LYS A 6 -6.42 -3.72 0.60
N ILE A 7 -5.60 -2.68 0.56
CA ILE A 7 -4.14 -2.77 0.53
C ILE A 7 -3.63 -2.30 1.88
N THR A 8 -2.87 -3.14 2.57
CA THR A 8 -2.19 -2.79 3.82
C THR A 8 -0.70 -3.04 3.68
N ALA A 9 0.10 -2.18 4.30
CA ALA A 9 1.55 -2.34 4.38
C ALA A 9 2.10 -1.64 5.61
N ILE A 10 3.23 -2.11 6.14
CA ILE A 10 3.96 -1.43 7.21
C ILE A 10 5.16 -0.71 6.60
N ILE A 11 5.15 0.61 6.69
CA ILE A 11 6.22 1.48 6.18
C ILE A 11 7.16 1.80 7.33
N MET A 12 8.41 1.35 7.22
CA MET A 12 9.48 1.64 8.18
C MET A 12 10.42 2.67 7.58
N LYS A 13 10.43 3.86 8.16
CA LYS A 13 11.38 4.93 7.80
C LYS A 13 12.44 5.05 8.89
N PRO A 14 13.71 5.26 8.55
CA PRO A 14 14.74 5.50 9.58
C PRO A 14 14.35 6.71 10.44
N GLY A 15 14.55 6.59 11.76
CA GLY A 15 14.21 7.64 12.72
C GLY A 15 12.71 7.83 13.01
N ASN A 16 11.83 7.02 12.40
CA ASN A 16 10.39 7.07 12.66
C ASN A 16 9.87 5.68 13.09
N PRO A 17 8.83 5.62 13.94
CA PRO A 17 8.17 4.36 14.23
C PRO A 17 7.54 3.76 12.96
N PRO A 18 7.34 2.43 12.90
CA PRO A 18 6.62 1.78 11.82
C PRO A 18 5.22 2.39 11.64
N VAL A 19 4.88 2.77 10.41
CA VAL A 19 3.59 3.36 10.08
C VAL A 19 2.75 2.33 9.33
N LEU A 20 1.56 2.03 9.85
CA LEU A 20 0.57 1.25 9.13
C LEU A 20 -0.02 2.11 8.01
N TRP A 21 0.18 1.67 6.78
CA TRP A 21 -0.42 2.26 5.58
C TRP A 21 -1.57 1.39 5.12
N THR A 22 -2.75 2.00 4.92
CA THR A 22 -3.93 1.30 4.43
C THR A 22 -4.59 2.12 3.32
N ARG A 23 -4.90 1.47 2.20
CA ARG A 23 -5.66 2.04 1.09
C ARG A 23 -6.80 1.12 0.70
N TYR A 24 -7.94 1.73 0.36
CA TYR A 24 -9.08 1.05 -0.22
C TYR A 24 -9.23 1.46 -1.68
N SER A 25 -9.53 0.50 -2.54
CA SER A 25 -9.90 0.71 -3.93
C SER A 25 -11.29 0.16 -4.19
N GLY A 26 -12.13 0.95 -4.87
CA GLY A 26 -13.46 0.54 -5.31
C GLY A 26 -13.47 -0.24 -6.63
N ASN A 27 -12.32 -0.29 -7.32
CA ASN A 27 -12.19 -0.99 -8.59
C ASN A 27 -11.60 -2.38 -8.36
N LYS A 28 -11.98 -3.32 -9.22
CA LYS A 28 -11.37 -4.64 -9.25
C LYS A 28 -9.90 -4.48 -9.63
N MET A 29 -9.00 -4.93 -8.75
CA MET A 29 -7.56 -4.84 -8.96
C MET A 29 -6.91 -6.21 -8.97
N THR A 30 -5.94 -6.37 -9.85
CA THR A 30 -4.99 -7.48 -9.83
C THR A 30 -3.91 -7.22 -8.77
N ARG A 31 -3.20 -8.27 -8.36
CA ARG A 31 -2.06 -8.16 -7.44
C ARG A 31 -1.01 -7.16 -7.95
N ALA A 32 -0.74 -7.18 -9.25
CA ALA A 32 0.21 -6.26 -9.89
C ALA A 32 -0.25 -4.80 -9.84
N GLU A 33 -1.55 -4.52 -9.97
CA GLU A 33 -2.10 -3.16 -9.80
C GLU A 33 -1.99 -2.68 -8.36
N CYS A 34 -2.23 -3.57 -7.38
CA CYS A 34 -1.98 -3.28 -5.97
C CYS A 34 -0.51 -2.94 -5.70
N GLU A 35 0.43 -3.70 -6.27
CA GLU A 35 1.87 -3.46 -6.16
C GLU A 35 2.28 -2.14 -6.84
N ASN A 36 1.70 -1.81 -7.99
CA ASN A 36 1.93 -0.54 -8.68
C ASN A 36 1.39 0.68 -7.90
N MET A 37 0.22 0.56 -7.26
CA MET A 37 -0.30 1.63 -6.40
C MET A 37 0.58 1.86 -5.17
N PHE A 38 1.20 0.80 -4.69
CA PHE A 38 2.10 0.86 -3.55
C PHE A 38 3.51 1.31 -3.94
N SER A 39 3.92 1.13 -5.20
CA SER A 39 5.20 1.61 -5.73
C SER A 39 5.38 3.07 -5.35
N ILE A 40 6.20 3.30 -4.32
CA ILE A 40 6.47 4.61 -3.78
C ILE A 40 7.01 5.41 -4.97
N PRO A 41 6.33 6.48 -5.43
CA PRO A 41 6.88 7.29 -6.49
C PRO A 41 8.25 7.74 -5.98
N LYS A 42 9.30 7.40 -6.72
CA LYS A 42 10.62 7.99 -6.50
C LYS A 42 10.37 9.50 -6.54
N GLU A 43 10.38 10.15 -5.38
CA GLU A 43 10.20 11.60 -5.31
C GLU A 43 11.25 12.21 -6.26
N PRO A 44 10.85 12.91 -7.33
CA PRO A 44 11.81 13.51 -8.25
C PRO A 44 12.59 14.56 -7.46
N GLY A 45 13.85 14.27 -7.15
CA GLY A 45 14.72 15.16 -6.37
C GLY A 45 15.18 14.64 -4.99
N ARG A 46 14.62 13.53 -4.47
CA ARG A 46 15.16 12.90 -3.24
C ARG A 46 16.16 11.81 -3.62
N SER A 47 17.36 12.28 -3.95
CA SER A 47 18.55 11.45 -4.19
C SER A 47 18.92 10.67 -2.94
N PHE A 48 18.97 9.33 -3.04
CA PHE A 48 19.75 8.41 -2.21
C PHE A 48 19.72 8.63 -0.68
N GLY A 49 18.86 7.94 0.08
CA GLY A 49 19.13 7.85 1.53
C GLY A 49 18.09 7.21 2.43
N ASP A 50 16.81 7.51 2.24
CA ASP A 50 15.78 6.91 3.09
C ASP A 50 15.54 5.46 2.63
N LYS A 51 16.23 4.52 3.30
CA LYS A 51 15.94 3.08 3.21
C LYS A 51 14.56 2.83 3.82
N VAL A 52 13.52 3.22 3.11
CA VAL A 52 12.14 2.89 3.45
C VAL A 52 12.00 1.40 3.25
N LYS A 53 11.86 0.66 4.35
CA LYS A 53 11.59 -0.76 4.31
C LYS A 53 10.09 -0.97 4.40
N VAL A 54 9.60 -1.93 3.63
CA VAL A 54 8.18 -2.27 3.59
C VAL A 54 8.05 -3.71 4.07
N GLN A 55 7.17 -3.92 5.04
CA GLN A 55 6.81 -5.25 5.54
C GLN A 55 5.30 -5.45 5.47
N ASP A 56 4.89 -6.73 5.56
CA ASP A 56 3.48 -7.13 5.68
C ASP A 56 2.58 -6.54 4.58
N PHE A 57 3.10 -6.46 3.35
CA PHE A 57 2.32 -6.04 2.20
C PHE A 57 1.23 -7.08 1.91
N LEU A 58 -0.02 -6.63 1.99
CA LEU A 58 -1.20 -7.46 1.77
C LEU A 58 -2.20 -6.71 0.91
N CYS A 59 -2.65 -7.34 -0.17
CA CYS A 59 -3.74 -6.86 -1.02
C CYS A 59 -4.82 -7.94 -1.06
N VAL A 60 -5.99 -7.65 -0.49
CA VAL A 60 -7.11 -8.58 -0.38
C VAL A 60 -8.38 -7.97 -0.96
N ALA A 61 -9.16 -8.79 -1.66
CA ALA A 61 -10.52 -8.44 -2.03
C ALA A 61 -11.37 -8.46 -0.76
N VAL A 62 -11.93 -7.31 -0.39
CA VAL A 62 -12.98 -7.16 0.60
C VAL A 62 -14.30 -7.15 -0.15
N GLU A 63 -14.94 -8.31 -0.20
CA GLU A 63 -16.34 -8.40 -0.57
C GLU A 63 -17.14 -7.65 0.50
N GLY A 64 -17.94 -6.68 0.07
CA GLY A 64 -18.47 -5.62 0.93
C GLY A 64 -18.88 -6.09 2.32
N GLU A 65 -18.11 -5.67 3.33
CA GLU A 65 -18.63 -5.55 4.68
C GLU A 65 -19.89 -4.70 4.55
N LYS A 66 -21.04 -5.28 4.95
CA LYS A 66 -22.31 -4.56 5.06
C LYS A 66 -22.03 -3.28 5.85
N VAL A 67 -22.05 -2.13 5.18
CA VAL A 67 -22.31 -0.82 5.78
C VAL A 67 -23.67 -0.39 5.29
#